data_AF-A0A1M6MYI0-F1
#
_entry.id   AF-A0A1M6MYI0-F1
#
_cell.length_a   1.000
_cell.length_b   1.000
_cell.length_c   1.000
_cell.angle_alpha   90.00
_cell.angle_beta   90.00
_cell.angle_gamma   90.00
#
_symmetry.space_group_name_H-M   'P 1'
#
loop_
_entity.id
_entity.type
_entity.pdbx_description
1 polymer ?
#
loop_
_entity_poly.entity_id
_entity_poly.type
_entity_poly.pdbx_seq_one_letter_code
_entity_poly.pdbx_strand_id
1 'polypeptide(L)'
;AEDSISSRGFLCPGVVPFLITVVGNFLIDTTNHTIENQLIDVGFPNQAIKWILRLLESVTAKVSRGIPIGPHAVHLLAEASIRPVDNSLVARGIKFCRFSDDIIIFCNSKVQARTTLYTIAEILDKQQRLMLQRQKTKIFERSDFQDYCRCMVEDRPINDLEAKILNIIRKYSNGNPYQTVLLSQVSDDDLKMFTPDIINTILEDYLNQTEPNYVRLRWFIRRLTQVGHPSAIDFCITNFNALIPALSEVCRYFISIGNHPQTEWPYIGAQLIELLDNEIISSNEYFQMSILSLFNKKTELNQVHRILGKYGNASPNIRREILLVALANNCADWIRELKEQYAAMDLWTKRAFLAACKLLPVEERKFFTKIVDRKNLLDGLLVRWVRQK
;
A
#
# COMPACT_ATOMS: atom_id res chain seq x y z
N ALA A 1 -22.58 2.56 -0.25
CA ALA A 1 -22.10 3.87 -0.71
C ALA A 1 -23.01 4.47 -1.80
N GLU A 2 -23.83 3.66 -2.49
CA GLU A 2 -24.83 4.17 -3.47
C GLU A 2 -26.04 4.83 -2.79
N ASP A 3 -26.50 4.33 -1.64
CA ASP A 3 -27.73 4.84 -0.98
C ASP A 3 -27.61 6.20 -0.27
N SER A 4 -26.39 6.67 0.00
CA SER A 4 -26.18 7.97 0.64
C SER A 4 -26.10 9.14 -0.36
N ILE A 5 -25.95 8.86 -1.65
CA ILE A 5 -25.84 9.88 -2.70
C ILE A 5 -27.23 10.15 -3.32
N SER A 6 -28.12 9.16 -3.39
CA SER A 6 -29.47 9.33 -3.94
C SER A 6 -30.46 10.01 -2.98
N SER A 7 -30.26 9.87 -1.66
CA SER A 7 -31.22 10.33 -0.64
C SER A 7 -31.07 11.78 -0.19
N ARG A 8 -30.00 12.47 -0.61
CA ARG A 8 -29.83 13.91 -0.42
C ARG A 8 -29.70 14.57 -1.78
N GLY A 9 -30.76 15.27 -2.22
CA GLY A 9 -30.81 15.98 -3.50
C GLY A 9 -29.72 17.06 -3.66
N PHE A 10 -28.50 16.65 -3.95
CA PHE A 10 -27.34 17.53 -4.19
C PHE A 10 -27.27 18.08 -5.61
N LEU A 11 -28.15 17.63 -6.51
CA LEU A 11 -28.28 18.17 -7.86
C LEU A 11 -29.50 19.09 -7.94
N CYS A 12 -29.36 20.33 -7.44
CA CYS A 12 -30.32 21.38 -7.76
C CYS A 12 -30.33 21.58 -9.30
N PRO A 13 -31.50 21.59 -9.96
CA PRO A 13 -31.60 21.97 -11.36
C PRO A 13 -31.21 23.45 -11.48
N GLY A 14 -30.04 23.72 -12.09
CA GLY A 14 -29.54 25.08 -12.32
C GLY A 14 -28.10 25.38 -11.86
N VAL A 15 -27.42 24.48 -11.15
CA VAL A 15 -26.04 24.72 -10.65
C VAL A 15 -25.01 24.14 -11.62
N VAL A 16 -24.19 24.99 -12.23
CA VAL A 16 -23.16 24.63 -13.24
C VAL A 16 -21.87 24.18 -12.53
N PRO A 17 -21.59 22.89 -12.37
CA PRO A 17 -20.55 22.42 -11.46
C PRO A 17 -19.17 22.65 -12.06
N PHE A 18 -18.53 23.75 -11.67
CA PHE A 18 -17.12 23.98 -11.92
C PHE A 18 -16.30 23.44 -10.76
N LEU A 19 -15.73 22.26 -10.98
CA LEU A 19 -14.92 21.53 -10.03
C LEU A 19 -13.54 22.18 -9.80
N ILE A 20 -12.96 22.01 -8.61
CA ILE A 20 -11.55 22.32 -8.29
C ILE A 20 -11.03 21.14 -7.46
N THR A 21 -10.17 20.28 -8.01
CA THR A 21 -9.58 19.11 -7.33
C THR A 21 -8.17 19.39 -6.83
N VAL A 22 -7.96 19.61 -5.52
CA VAL A 22 -6.60 19.81 -4.99
C VAL A 22 -6.44 19.63 -3.48
N VAL A 23 -5.46 18.80 -3.07
CA VAL A 23 -4.31 19.14 -2.21
C VAL A 23 -3.14 18.21 -2.62
N GLY A 24 -1.92 18.74 -2.76
CA GLY A 24 -0.72 17.92 -2.99
C GLY A 24 0.02 17.69 -1.67
N ASN A 25 0.57 16.48 -1.45
CA ASN A 25 1.43 16.12 -0.31
C ASN A 25 0.91 16.51 1.09
N PHE A 26 -0.41 16.51 1.29
CA PHE A 26 -1.07 16.92 2.53
C PHE A 26 -0.46 16.29 3.80
N LEU A 27 -0.18 14.99 3.75
CA LEU A 27 0.40 14.27 4.89
C LEU A 27 1.81 14.74 5.24
N ILE A 28 2.63 15.10 4.25
CA ILE A 28 4.03 15.53 4.48
C ILE A 28 4.08 16.98 4.98
N ASP A 29 3.20 17.83 4.47
CA ASP A 29 3.24 19.26 4.74
C ASP A 29 2.47 19.68 6.01
N THR A 30 1.64 18.79 6.56
CA THR A 30 0.88 19.09 7.78
C THR A 30 1.82 19.33 8.97
N THR A 31 1.58 20.41 9.71
CA THR A 31 2.38 20.78 10.89
C THR A 31 1.87 20.13 12.17
N ASN A 32 2.79 19.74 13.06
CA ASN A 32 2.44 19.17 14.36
C ASN A 32 1.64 20.16 15.22
N HIS A 33 1.93 21.46 15.09
CA HIS A 33 1.22 22.52 15.80
C HIS A 33 -0.24 22.66 15.35
N THR A 34 -0.53 22.48 14.05
CA THR A 34 -1.93 22.45 13.59
C THR A 34 -2.67 21.30 14.26
N ILE A 35 -2.09 20.10 14.26
CA ILE A 35 -2.71 18.90 14.86
C ILE A 35 -2.94 19.13 16.36
N GLU A 36 -1.95 19.66 17.08
CA GLU A 36 -2.06 20.02 18.49
C GLU A 36 -3.25 20.94 18.75
N ASN A 37 -3.35 22.05 18.02
CA ASN A 37 -4.44 23.01 18.17
C ASN A 37 -5.81 22.37 17.90
N GLN A 38 -5.92 21.51 16.89
CA GLN A 38 -7.19 20.84 16.58
C GLN A 38 -7.57 19.82 17.65
N LEU A 39 -6.61 19.10 18.21
CA LEU A 39 -6.86 18.16 19.31
C LEU A 39 -7.28 18.90 20.60
N ILE A 40 -6.66 20.05 20.90
CA ILE A 40 -7.03 20.91 22.02
C ILE A 40 -8.47 21.41 21.85
N ASP A 41 -8.81 21.91 20.66
CA ASP A 41 -10.14 22.46 20.36
C ASP A 41 -11.26 21.41 20.48
N VAL A 42 -10.97 20.14 20.14
CA VAL A 42 -11.91 19.01 20.33
C VAL A 42 -12.05 18.59 21.80
N GLY A 43 -11.16 19.05 22.69
CA GLY A 43 -11.20 18.74 24.11
C GLY A 43 -10.49 17.43 24.49
N PHE A 44 -9.49 17.00 23.72
CA PHE A 44 -8.69 15.83 24.09
C PHE A 44 -7.93 16.08 25.41
N PRO A 45 -7.75 15.04 26.26
CA PRO A 45 -6.94 15.17 27.46
C PRO A 45 -5.49 15.57 27.12
N ASN A 46 -4.96 16.58 27.83
CA ASN A 46 -3.61 17.11 27.61
C ASN A 46 -2.52 16.02 27.55
N GLN A 47 -2.66 14.96 28.34
CA GLN A 47 -1.72 13.85 28.34
C GLN A 47 -1.73 13.05 27.04
N ALA A 48 -2.91 12.81 26.46
CA ALA A 48 -3.06 12.10 25.19
C ALA A 48 -2.48 12.92 24.03
N ILE A 49 -2.72 14.24 24.01
CA ILE A 49 -2.15 15.15 23.02
C ILE A 49 -0.61 15.07 23.04
N LYS A 50 -0.01 15.17 24.24
CA LYS A 50 1.45 15.03 24.41
C LYS A 50 1.99 13.69 23.90
N TRP A 51 1.26 12.59 24.11
CA TRP A 51 1.68 11.28 23.60
C TRP A 51 1.62 11.20 22.08
N ILE A 52 0.56 11.72 21.46
CA ILE A 52 0.41 11.75 20.00
C ILE A 52 1.51 12.60 19.38
N LEU A 53 1.78 13.80 19.90
CA LEU A 53 2.81 14.69 19.36
C LEU A 53 4.21 14.08 19.49
N ARG A 54 4.55 13.49 20.65
CA ARG A 54 5.83 12.78 20.83
C ARG A 54 5.96 11.60 19.88
N LEU A 55 4.87 10.89 19.59
CA LEU A 55 4.87 9.82 18.60
C LEU A 55 5.16 10.36 17.20
N LEU A 56 4.47 11.42 16.77
CA LEU A 56 4.72 12.06 15.48
C LEU A 56 6.17 12.54 15.37
N GLU A 57 6.67 13.27 16.37
CA GLU A 57 8.07 13.71 16.44
C GLU A 57 9.07 12.56 16.39
N SER A 58 8.77 11.43 17.05
CA SER A 58 9.67 10.27 17.02
C SER A 58 9.79 9.64 15.64
N VAL A 59 8.73 9.73 14.82
CA VAL A 59 8.69 9.15 13.47
C VAL A 59 9.25 10.13 12.43
N THR A 60 9.08 11.43 12.63
CA THR A 60 9.58 12.48 11.73
C THR A 60 11.02 12.92 12.04
N ALA A 61 11.79 12.15 12.81
CA ALA A 61 13.13 12.52 13.26
C ALA A 61 13.18 13.91 13.93
N LYS A 62 12.15 14.24 14.72
CA LYS A 62 11.92 15.52 15.40
C LYS A 62 11.65 16.71 14.49
N VAL A 63 11.35 16.48 13.21
CA VAL A 63 10.84 17.53 12.33
C VAL A 63 9.41 17.87 12.75
N SER A 64 9.10 19.16 12.85
CA SER A 64 7.80 19.70 13.29
C SER A 64 6.70 19.63 12.22
N ARG A 65 6.96 18.90 11.13
CA ARG A 65 6.08 18.69 9.99
C ARG A 65 6.11 17.23 9.59
N GLY A 66 5.01 16.78 9.04
CA GLY A 66 4.86 15.44 8.52
C GLY A 66 4.03 14.57 9.44
N ILE A 67 3.09 13.91 8.82
CA ILE A 67 2.27 12.86 9.37
C ILE A 67 2.76 11.54 8.73
N PRO A 68 3.03 10.49 9.51
CA PRO A 68 3.53 9.23 8.95
C PRO A 68 2.50 8.59 8.02
N ILE A 69 2.97 8.19 6.83
CA ILE A 69 2.15 7.52 5.82
C ILE A 69 2.08 6.03 6.14
N GLY A 70 0.86 5.46 6.10
CA GLY A 70 0.64 4.01 6.25
C GLY A 70 -0.33 3.64 7.39
N PRO A 71 -0.10 4.05 8.64
CA PRO A 71 -1.00 3.68 9.74
C PRO A 71 -2.40 4.30 9.56
N HIS A 72 -3.46 3.49 9.50
CA HIS A 72 -4.81 3.99 9.24
C HIS A 72 -5.32 5.00 10.29
N ALA A 73 -4.96 4.83 11.56
CA ALA A 73 -5.37 5.75 12.63
C ALA A 73 -4.89 7.18 12.39
N VAL A 74 -3.81 7.34 11.64
CA VAL A 74 -3.19 8.62 11.35
C VAL A 74 -3.99 9.42 10.31
N HIS A 75 -4.81 8.76 9.49
CA HIS A 75 -5.74 9.46 8.58
C HIS A 75 -6.72 10.33 9.37
N LEU A 76 -7.13 9.94 10.58
CA LEU A 76 -8.00 10.76 11.43
C LEU A 76 -7.31 12.05 11.89
N LEU A 77 -6.00 12.00 12.16
CA LEU A 77 -5.23 13.20 12.50
C LEU A 77 -5.11 14.15 11.31
N ALA A 78 -4.97 13.59 10.11
CA ALA A 78 -4.97 14.34 8.87
C ALA A 78 -6.34 15.01 8.64
N GLU A 79 -7.44 14.27 8.79
CA GLU A 79 -8.80 14.83 8.70
C GLU A 79 -9.05 15.93 9.75
N ALA A 80 -8.57 15.74 10.97
CA ALA A 80 -8.67 16.76 12.00
C ALA A 80 -7.90 18.04 11.63
N SER A 81 -6.72 17.93 11.00
CA SER A 81 -5.88 19.09 10.68
C SER A 81 -6.49 20.00 9.62
N ILE A 82 -7.26 19.47 8.66
CA ILE A 82 -7.89 20.24 7.57
C ILE A 82 -9.27 20.81 7.93
N ARG A 83 -9.86 20.38 9.06
CA ARG A 83 -11.16 20.87 9.56
C ARG A 83 -11.31 22.41 9.60
N PRO A 84 -10.29 23.23 9.96
CA PRO A 84 -10.42 24.69 9.89
C PRO A 84 -10.69 25.23 8.49
N VAL A 85 -10.16 24.57 7.47
CA VAL A 85 -10.40 24.92 6.06
C VAL A 85 -11.86 24.65 5.73
N ASP A 86 -12.37 23.47 6.07
CA ASP A 86 -13.78 23.10 5.88
C ASP A 86 -14.72 24.12 6.56
N ASN A 87 -14.43 24.47 7.82
CA ASN A 87 -15.20 25.47 8.55
C ASN A 87 -15.19 26.84 7.85
N SER A 88 -14.04 27.25 7.29
CA SER A 88 -13.90 28.50 6.52
C SER A 88 -14.71 28.47 5.22
N LEU A 89 -14.75 27.33 4.53
CA LEU A 89 -15.56 27.13 3.32
C LEU A 89 -17.06 27.21 3.65
N VAL A 90 -17.49 26.54 4.73
CA VAL A 90 -18.89 26.58 5.21
C VAL A 90 -19.29 27.99 5.61
N ALA A 91 -18.45 28.70 6.39
CA ALA A 91 -18.71 30.07 6.84
C ALA A 91 -18.86 31.06 5.67
N ARG A 92 -18.20 30.80 4.53
CA ARG A 92 -18.30 31.60 3.31
C ARG A 92 -19.46 31.16 2.39
N GLY A 93 -20.25 30.18 2.80
CA GLY A 93 -21.37 29.65 2.01
C GLY A 93 -20.93 28.89 0.74
N ILE A 94 -19.68 28.41 0.70
CA ILE A 94 -19.16 27.65 -0.44
C ILE A 94 -19.72 26.23 -0.37
N LYS A 95 -20.35 25.76 -1.45
CA LYS A 95 -20.81 24.37 -1.58
C LYS A 95 -19.65 23.50 -2.03
N PHE A 96 -19.27 22.52 -1.22
CA PHE A 96 -18.18 21.60 -1.53
C PHE A 96 -18.44 20.19 -1.00
N CYS A 97 -17.73 19.22 -1.57
CA CYS A 97 -17.53 17.88 -1.03
C CYS A 97 -16.02 17.66 -0.87
N ARG A 98 -15.60 16.96 0.18
CA ARG A 98 -14.18 16.62 0.39
C ARG A 98 -14.05 15.14 0.74
N PHE A 99 -13.03 14.50 0.18
CA PHE A 99 -12.58 13.17 0.55
C PHE A 99 -11.07 13.20 0.67
N SER A 100 -10.52 13.08 1.90
CA SER A 100 -9.08 13.25 2.13
C SER A 100 -8.60 14.62 1.62
N ASP A 101 -7.62 14.61 0.73
CA ASP A 101 -6.99 15.72 0.02
C ASP A 101 -7.80 16.19 -1.19
N ASP A 102 -8.75 15.40 -1.68
CA ASP A 102 -9.56 15.77 -2.83
C ASP A 102 -10.76 16.61 -2.41
N ILE A 103 -10.72 17.90 -2.77
CA ILE A 103 -11.84 18.83 -2.62
C ILE A 103 -12.59 18.91 -3.96
N ILE A 104 -13.91 19.05 -3.91
CA ILE A 104 -14.81 19.19 -5.05
C ILE A 104 -15.70 20.39 -4.74
N ILE A 105 -15.81 21.34 -5.64
CA ILE A 105 -16.51 22.61 -5.39
C ILE A 105 -17.57 22.81 -6.45
N PHE A 106 -18.71 23.37 -6.03
CA PHE A 106 -19.84 23.64 -6.91
C PHE A 106 -20.04 25.14 -7.04
N CYS A 107 -19.82 25.67 -8.23
CA CYS A 107 -20.07 27.06 -8.58
C CYS A 107 -21.25 27.18 -9.57
N ASN A 108 -21.57 28.39 -10.00
CA ASN A 108 -22.61 28.69 -11.00
C ASN A 108 -22.01 29.25 -12.31
N SER A 109 -20.77 29.74 -12.28
CA SER A 109 -20.08 30.29 -13.45
C SER A 109 -18.58 30.03 -13.39
N LYS A 110 -17.92 30.04 -14.56
CA LYS A 110 -16.46 29.87 -14.67
C LYS A 110 -15.70 31.01 -13.98
N VAL A 111 -16.27 32.21 -13.97
CA VAL A 111 -15.73 33.36 -13.25
C VAL A 111 -15.79 33.11 -11.75
N GLN A 112 -16.95 32.68 -11.23
CA GLN A 112 -17.08 32.32 -9.82
C GLN A 112 -16.11 31.22 -9.44
N ALA A 113 -15.96 30.18 -10.27
CA ALA A 113 -15.00 29.10 -10.03
C ALA A 113 -13.57 29.61 -9.88
N ARG A 114 -13.12 30.49 -10.78
CA ARG A 114 -11.77 31.08 -10.71
C ARG A 114 -11.61 31.95 -9.46
N THR A 115 -12.61 32.75 -9.11
CA THR A 115 -12.56 33.57 -7.89
C THR A 115 -12.51 32.70 -6.64
N THR A 116 -13.37 31.69 -6.55
CA THR A 116 -13.39 30.71 -5.45
C THR A 116 -12.08 29.94 -5.36
N LEU A 117 -11.45 29.58 -6.49
CA LEU A 117 -10.13 28.95 -6.51
C LEU A 117 -9.08 29.81 -5.80
N TYR A 118 -9.01 31.10 -6.12
CA TYR A 118 -8.07 32.02 -5.46
C TYR A 118 -8.38 32.19 -3.97
N THR A 119 -9.66 32.29 -3.62
CA THR A 119 -10.11 32.35 -2.23
C THR A 119 -9.65 31.13 -1.43
N ILE A 120 -9.65 29.95 -2.05
CA ILE A 120 -9.27 28.69 -1.39
C ILE A 120 -7.77 28.53 -1.31
N ALA A 121 -7.05 28.91 -2.36
CA ALA A 121 -5.59 29.02 -2.31
C ALA A 121 -5.14 29.88 -1.13
N GLU A 122 -5.83 31.01 -0.92
CA GLU A 122 -5.56 31.92 0.20
C GLU A 122 -5.93 31.31 1.56
N ILE A 123 -7.07 30.60 1.70
CA ILE A 123 -7.42 29.90 2.95
C ILE A 123 -6.35 28.85 3.29
N LEU A 124 -6.00 28.02 2.32
CA LEU A 124 -5.04 26.92 2.50
C LEU A 124 -3.66 27.43 2.88
N ASP A 125 -3.17 28.47 2.21
CA ASP A 125 -1.88 29.09 2.55
C ASP A 125 -1.93 29.73 3.95
N LYS A 126 -2.94 30.56 4.24
CA LYS A 126 -3.01 31.30 5.51
C LYS A 126 -3.20 30.40 6.72
N GLN A 127 -4.03 29.36 6.62
CA GLN A 127 -4.36 28.51 7.77
C GLN A 127 -3.41 27.32 7.93
N GLN A 128 -2.97 26.72 6.81
CA GLN A 128 -2.28 25.43 6.83
C GLN A 128 -0.93 25.44 6.11
N ARG A 129 -0.55 26.54 5.45
CA ARG A 129 0.64 26.62 4.57
C ARG A 129 0.63 25.54 3.49
N LEU A 130 -0.55 25.13 3.07
CA LEU A 130 -0.74 24.14 2.02
C LEU A 130 -0.85 24.83 0.66
N MET A 131 -0.26 24.21 -0.36
CA MET A 131 -0.30 24.72 -1.73
C MET A 131 -1.18 23.85 -2.63
N LEU A 132 -1.81 24.52 -3.60
CA LEU A 132 -2.57 23.83 -4.63
C LEU A 132 -1.62 23.22 -5.69
N GLN A 133 -1.75 21.91 -5.96
CA GLN A 133 -1.07 21.24 -7.05
C GLN A 133 -1.70 21.56 -8.41
N ARG A 134 -1.10 22.52 -9.14
CA ARG A 134 -1.57 23.03 -10.43
C ARG A 134 -1.93 21.96 -11.46
N GLN A 135 -1.16 20.87 -11.54
CA GLN A 135 -1.41 19.79 -12.50
C GLN A 135 -2.70 19.00 -12.23
N LYS A 136 -3.11 18.91 -10.95
CA LYS A 136 -4.36 18.26 -10.53
C LYS A 136 -5.53 19.22 -10.51
N THR A 137 -5.28 20.52 -10.33
CA THR A 137 -6.30 21.57 -10.35
C THR A 137 -6.91 21.72 -11.74
N LYS A 138 -8.15 21.28 -11.92
CA LYS A 138 -8.88 21.44 -13.19
C LYS A 138 -10.25 22.02 -12.93
N ILE A 139 -10.70 22.88 -13.85
CA ILE A 139 -12.05 23.44 -13.89
C ILE A 139 -12.80 22.70 -15.00
N PHE A 140 -13.81 21.91 -14.62
CA PHE A 140 -14.62 21.13 -15.55
C PHE A 140 -15.97 21.81 -15.81
N GLU A 141 -16.56 21.57 -16.97
CA GLU A 141 -17.99 21.81 -17.20
C GLU A 141 -18.83 20.60 -16.73
N ARG A 142 -20.16 20.74 -16.71
CA ARG A 142 -21.06 19.68 -16.20
C ARG A 142 -20.87 18.35 -16.93
N SER A 143 -20.91 18.38 -18.26
CA SER A 143 -20.75 17.19 -19.11
C SER A 143 -19.41 16.54 -18.84
N ASP A 144 -18.34 17.33 -18.93
CA ASP A 144 -16.97 16.86 -18.81
C ASP A 144 -16.70 16.26 -17.42
N PHE A 145 -17.32 16.82 -16.37
CA PHE A 145 -17.22 16.28 -15.03
C PHE A 145 -17.96 14.95 -14.88
N GLN A 146 -19.16 14.83 -15.45
CA GLN A 146 -19.90 13.55 -15.44
C GLN A 146 -19.13 12.47 -16.21
N ASP A 147 -18.57 12.83 -17.37
CA ASP A 147 -17.70 11.94 -18.14
C ASP A 147 -16.47 11.54 -17.34
N TYR A 148 -15.82 12.50 -16.69
CA TYR A 148 -14.67 12.26 -15.82
C TYR A 148 -15.01 11.33 -14.65
N CYS A 149 -16.15 11.52 -13.98
CA CYS A 149 -16.59 10.67 -12.89
C CYS A 149 -16.92 9.24 -13.37
N ARG A 150 -17.65 9.09 -14.48
CA ARG A 150 -17.90 7.78 -15.10
C ARG A 150 -16.58 7.05 -15.37
N CYS A 151 -15.66 7.77 -16.01
CA CYS A 151 -14.30 7.36 -16.27
C CYS A 151 -13.51 6.89 -15.03
N MET A 152 -13.81 7.40 -13.83
CA MET A 152 -13.12 7.01 -12.58
C MET A 152 -13.79 5.84 -11.85
N VAL A 153 -15.08 5.62 -12.07
CA VAL A 153 -15.87 4.54 -11.45
C VAL A 153 -15.86 3.28 -12.31
N GLU A 154 -15.90 3.45 -13.63
CA GLU A 154 -15.92 2.35 -14.57
C GLU A 154 -14.54 1.70 -14.67
N ASP A 155 -14.54 0.37 -14.60
CA ASP A 155 -13.39 -0.40 -15.03
C ASP A 155 -13.13 -0.09 -16.51
N ARG A 156 -11.89 0.28 -16.83
CA ARG A 156 -11.44 0.51 -18.20
C ARG A 156 -10.58 -0.67 -18.63
N PRO A 157 -11.20 -1.81 -18.98
CA PRO A 157 -10.45 -2.94 -19.48
C PRO A 157 -9.71 -2.52 -20.75
N ILE A 158 -8.52 -3.06 -20.95
CA ILE A 158 -7.72 -2.80 -22.14
C ILE A 158 -8.33 -3.45 -23.38
N ASN A 159 -9.04 -4.57 -23.20
CA ASN A 159 -9.68 -5.36 -24.26
C ASN A 159 -10.90 -6.13 -23.71
N ASP A 160 -11.63 -6.82 -24.59
CA ASP A 160 -12.81 -7.61 -24.23
C ASP A 160 -12.49 -8.81 -23.32
N LEU A 161 -11.24 -9.31 -23.37
CA LEU A 161 -10.80 -10.41 -22.52
C LEU A 161 -10.68 -9.97 -21.06
N GLU A 162 -10.06 -8.81 -20.81
CA GLU A 162 -10.00 -8.22 -19.48
C GLU A 162 -11.42 -7.93 -18.98
N ALA A 163 -12.30 -7.37 -19.82
CA ALA A 163 -13.69 -7.11 -19.44
C ALA A 163 -14.42 -8.37 -18.92
N LYS A 164 -14.22 -9.51 -19.60
CA LYS A 164 -14.79 -10.81 -19.18
C LYS A 164 -14.21 -11.28 -17.85
N ILE A 165 -12.89 -11.24 -17.68
CA ILE A 165 -12.24 -11.62 -16.42
C ILE A 165 -12.76 -10.75 -15.26
N LEU A 166 -12.87 -9.43 -15.47
CA LEU A 166 -13.35 -8.51 -14.45
C LEU A 166 -14.81 -8.78 -14.06
N ASN A 167 -15.66 -9.11 -15.02
CA ASN A 167 -17.05 -9.48 -14.75
C ASN A 167 -17.15 -10.76 -13.91
N ILE A 168 -16.30 -11.75 -14.20
CA ILE A 168 -16.22 -12.98 -13.39
C ILE A 168 -15.75 -12.66 -11.97
N ILE A 169 -14.68 -11.89 -11.82
CA ILE A 169 -14.18 -11.48 -10.50
C ILE A 169 -15.25 -10.71 -9.73
N ARG A 170 -15.96 -9.78 -10.39
CA ARG A 170 -17.05 -9.00 -9.78
C ARG A 170 -18.21 -9.88 -9.33
N LYS A 171 -18.59 -10.89 -10.13
CA LYS A 171 -19.62 -11.88 -9.80
C LYS A 171 -19.31 -12.62 -8.50
N TYR A 172 -18.07 -13.04 -8.29
CA TYR A 172 -17.68 -13.83 -7.11
C TYR A 172 -17.24 -12.98 -5.90
N SER A 173 -16.85 -11.72 -6.13
CA SER A 173 -16.48 -10.78 -5.05
C SER A 173 -17.62 -9.89 -4.59
N ASN A 174 -18.84 -10.02 -5.17
CA ASN A 174 -19.96 -9.11 -4.95
C ASN A 174 -19.59 -7.62 -5.16
N GLY A 175 -18.65 -7.35 -6.06
CA GLY A 175 -18.12 -6.01 -6.30
C GLY A 175 -17.21 -5.44 -5.20
N ASN A 176 -16.83 -6.23 -4.19
CA ASN A 176 -15.91 -5.79 -3.14
C ASN A 176 -14.44 -5.97 -3.58
N PRO A 177 -13.66 -4.88 -3.77
CA PRO A 177 -12.29 -4.98 -4.24
C PRO A 177 -11.30 -5.51 -3.20
N TYR A 178 -11.73 -5.73 -1.96
CA TYR A 178 -10.91 -6.27 -0.87
C TYR A 178 -11.26 -7.72 -0.51
N GLN A 179 -12.28 -8.30 -1.16
CA GLN A 179 -12.66 -9.68 -0.94
C GLN A 179 -11.78 -10.64 -1.76
N THR A 180 -11.26 -11.67 -1.11
CA THR A 180 -10.61 -12.80 -1.76
C THR A 180 -11.67 -13.77 -2.28
N VAL A 181 -11.48 -14.24 -3.52
CA VAL A 181 -12.32 -15.23 -4.19
C VAL A 181 -11.60 -16.56 -4.13
N LEU A 182 -12.22 -17.56 -3.49
CA LEU A 182 -11.65 -18.91 -3.46
C LEU A 182 -11.87 -19.58 -4.81
N LEU A 183 -10.83 -20.19 -5.38
CA LEU A 183 -10.93 -20.92 -6.64
C LEU A 183 -12.01 -22.00 -6.62
N SER A 184 -12.24 -22.64 -5.46
CA SER A 184 -13.30 -23.64 -5.27
C SER A 184 -14.73 -23.10 -5.36
N GLN A 185 -14.91 -21.77 -5.31
CA GLN A 185 -16.22 -21.11 -5.45
C GLN A 185 -16.50 -20.70 -6.90
N VAL A 186 -15.48 -20.70 -7.76
CA VAL A 186 -15.60 -20.33 -9.16
C VAL A 186 -16.09 -21.54 -9.95
N SER A 187 -17.06 -21.33 -10.85
CA SER A 187 -17.57 -22.41 -11.70
C SER A 187 -16.51 -22.87 -12.70
N ASP A 188 -16.54 -24.15 -13.10
CA ASP A 188 -15.58 -24.69 -14.08
C ASP A 188 -15.61 -23.93 -15.41
N ASP A 189 -16.78 -23.42 -15.82
CA ASP A 189 -16.92 -22.63 -17.05
C ASP A 189 -16.28 -21.24 -16.91
N ASP A 190 -16.38 -20.61 -15.75
CA ASP A 190 -15.71 -19.34 -15.48
C ASP A 190 -14.20 -19.52 -15.28
N LEU A 191 -13.74 -20.65 -14.70
CA LEU A 191 -12.32 -20.98 -14.56
C LEU A 191 -11.62 -21.16 -15.92
N LYS A 192 -12.33 -21.64 -16.95
CA LYS A 192 -11.81 -21.73 -18.32
C LYS A 192 -11.43 -20.37 -18.94
N MET A 193 -11.85 -19.25 -18.34
CA MET A 193 -11.42 -17.92 -18.78
C MET A 193 -10.07 -17.50 -18.18
N PHE A 194 -9.56 -18.21 -17.18
CA PHE A 194 -8.26 -17.94 -16.56
C PHE A 194 -7.15 -18.79 -17.19
N THR A 195 -7.09 -18.91 -18.51
CA THR A 195 -5.98 -19.62 -19.18
C THR A 195 -4.74 -18.73 -19.32
N PRO A 196 -3.53 -19.32 -19.43
CA PRO A 196 -2.32 -18.57 -19.74
C PRO A 196 -2.46 -17.70 -20.99
N ASP A 197 -3.00 -18.23 -22.08
CA ASP A 197 -3.15 -17.49 -23.34
C ASP A 197 -3.96 -16.20 -23.19
N ILE A 198 -5.10 -16.27 -22.47
CA ILE A 198 -5.97 -15.10 -22.25
C ILE A 198 -5.27 -14.06 -21.39
N ILE A 199 -4.68 -14.48 -20.26
CA ILE A 199 -4.05 -13.55 -19.33
C ILE A 199 -2.78 -12.94 -19.93
N ASN A 200 -1.98 -13.74 -20.62
CA ASN A 200 -0.76 -13.27 -21.29
C ASN A 200 -1.11 -12.24 -22.36
N THR A 201 -2.15 -12.48 -23.16
CA THR A 201 -2.63 -11.49 -24.15
C THR A 201 -2.97 -10.15 -23.49
N ILE A 202 -3.69 -10.16 -22.38
CA ILE A 202 -4.04 -8.93 -21.64
C ILE A 202 -2.77 -8.23 -21.12
N LEU A 203 -1.83 -8.98 -20.55
CA LEU A 203 -0.60 -8.39 -20.01
C LEU A 203 0.32 -7.86 -21.11
N GLU A 204 0.40 -8.54 -22.26
CA GLU A 204 1.11 -8.08 -23.45
C GLU A 204 0.51 -6.78 -23.99
N ASP A 205 -0.81 -6.68 -24.06
CA ASP A 205 -1.48 -5.45 -24.50
C ASP A 205 -1.10 -4.25 -23.61
N TYR A 206 -0.91 -4.46 -22.30
CA TYR A 206 -0.44 -3.42 -21.40
C TYR A 206 1.03 -3.04 -21.64
N LEU A 207 1.90 -4.02 -21.89
CA LEU A 207 3.34 -3.81 -22.05
C LEU A 207 3.73 -3.29 -23.45
N ASN A 208 2.94 -3.59 -24.48
CA ASN A 208 3.20 -3.21 -25.87
C ASN A 208 2.77 -1.77 -26.23
N GLN A 209 2.15 -1.04 -25.29
CA GLN A 209 1.85 0.37 -25.48
C GLN A 209 3.13 1.21 -25.56
N THR A 210 3.12 2.28 -26.37
CA THR A 210 4.27 3.21 -26.46
C THR A 210 4.64 3.81 -25.10
N GLU A 211 3.63 4.05 -24.25
CA GLU A 211 3.79 4.41 -22.84
C GLU A 211 2.92 3.48 -22.00
N PRO A 212 3.48 2.38 -21.45
CA PRO A 212 2.71 1.42 -20.66
C PRO A 212 2.03 2.07 -19.45
N ASN A 213 0.71 1.90 -19.36
CA ASN A 213 -0.06 2.38 -18.21
C ASN A 213 0.11 1.48 -16.98
N TYR A 214 1.22 1.64 -16.26
CA TYR A 214 1.52 0.84 -15.06
C TYR A 214 0.52 1.01 -13.92
N VAL A 215 -0.26 2.10 -13.89
CA VAL A 215 -1.34 2.26 -12.90
C VAL A 215 -2.44 1.23 -13.15
N ARG A 216 -2.86 1.07 -14.41
CA ARG A 216 -3.85 0.07 -14.81
C ARG A 216 -3.30 -1.36 -14.74
N LEU A 217 -2.06 -1.58 -15.17
CA LEU A 217 -1.40 -2.89 -15.05
C LEU A 217 -1.35 -3.37 -13.59
N ARG A 218 -0.87 -2.51 -12.66
CA ARG A 218 -0.88 -2.83 -11.22
C ARG A 218 -2.28 -3.12 -10.71
N TRP A 219 -3.28 -2.36 -11.17
CA TRP A 219 -4.67 -2.58 -10.80
C TRP A 219 -5.17 -3.95 -11.28
N PHE A 220 -4.88 -4.32 -12.53
CA PHE A 220 -5.26 -5.62 -13.10
C PHE A 220 -4.58 -6.78 -12.35
N ILE A 221 -3.28 -6.69 -12.05
CA ILE A 221 -2.56 -7.71 -11.25
C ILE A 221 -3.19 -7.85 -9.85
N ARG A 222 -3.65 -6.75 -9.23
CA ARG A 222 -4.40 -6.82 -7.96
C ARG A 222 -5.74 -7.52 -8.12
N ARG A 223 -6.41 -7.44 -9.27
CA ARG A 223 -7.62 -8.23 -9.56
C ARG A 223 -7.29 -9.71 -9.68
N LEU A 224 -6.21 -10.06 -10.38
CA LEU A 224 -5.70 -11.46 -10.42
C LEU A 224 -5.36 -11.98 -9.02
N THR A 225 -4.78 -11.13 -8.15
CA THR A 225 -4.46 -11.45 -6.75
C THR A 225 -5.71 -11.80 -5.93
N GLN A 226 -6.89 -11.27 -6.27
CA GLN A 226 -8.12 -11.64 -5.55
C GLN A 226 -8.50 -13.09 -5.75
N VAL A 227 -8.16 -13.66 -6.92
CA VAL A 227 -8.50 -15.03 -7.30
C VAL A 227 -7.33 -15.98 -6.98
N GLY A 228 -6.09 -15.54 -7.19
CA GLY A 228 -4.89 -16.35 -6.95
C GLY A 228 -4.73 -17.52 -7.94
N HIS A 229 -5.18 -17.35 -9.19
CA HIS A 229 -5.00 -18.35 -10.25
C HIS A 229 -3.56 -18.33 -10.79
N PRO A 230 -2.88 -19.47 -11.09
CA PRO A 230 -1.45 -19.51 -11.45
C PRO A 230 -1.08 -19.04 -12.87
N SER A 231 -2.04 -18.87 -13.77
CA SER A 231 -1.81 -18.70 -15.23
C SER A 231 -0.88 -17.56 -15.65
N ALA A 232 -0.70 -16.51 -14.85
CA ALA A 232 0.20 -15.41 -15.18
C ALA A 232 1.66 -15.62 -14.72
N ILE A 233 1.97 -16.70 -14.00
CA ILE A 233 3.30 -16.89 -13.38
C ILE A 233 4.41 -16.86 -14.42
N ASP A 234 4.31 -17.69 -15.46
CA ASP A 234 5.36 -17.85 -16.46
C ASP A 234 5.60 -16.53 -17.19
N PHE A 235 4.52 -15.87 -17.60
CA PHE A 235 4.60 -14.54 -18.21
C PHE A 235 5.28 -13.52 -17.30
N CYS A 236 4.94 -13.49 -16.02
CA CYS A 236 5.53 -12.56 -15.06
C CYS A 236 7.03 -12.80 -14.85
N ILE A 237 7.49 -14.06 -14.88
CA ILE A 237 8.91 -14.40 -14.77
C ILE A 237 9.66 -14.06 -16.06
N THR A 238 9.12 -14.43 -17.23
CA THR A 238 9.76 -14.14 -18.52
C THR A 238 9.85 -12.64 -18.80
N ASN A 239 8.82 -11.86 -18.43
CA ASN A 239 8.76 -10.42 -18.67
C ASN A 239 9.08 -9.58 -17.43
N PHE A 240 9.79 -10.15 -16.46
CA PHE A 240 9.98 -9.53 -15.14
C PHE A 240 10.60 -8.13 -15.22
N ASN A 241 11.58 -7.92 -16.11
CA ASN A 241 12.24 -6.63 -16.30
C ASN A 241 11.25 -5.52 -16.70
N ALA A 242 10.30 -5.83 -17.59
CA ALA A 242 9.24 -4.90 -17.97
C ALA A 242 8.23 -4.68 -16.82
N LEU A 243 8.09 -5.66 -15.93
CA LEU A 243 7.15 -5.63 -14.80
C LEU A 243 7.74 -5.04 -13.51
N ILE A 244 9.01 -4.59 -13.49
CA ILE A 244 9.64 -3.96 -12.32
C ILE A 244 8.76 -2.83 -11.71
N PRO A 245 8.12 -1.93 -12.49
CA PRO A 245 7.25 -0.90 -11.93
C PRO A 245 5.97 -1.41 -11.25
N ALA A 246 5.65 -2.70 -11.42
CA ALA A 246 4.55 -3.43 -10.80
C ALA A 246 5.02 -4.58 -9.90
N LEU A 247 6.32 -4.62 -9.54
CA LEU A 247 6.93 -5.75 -8.84
C LEU A 247 6.21 -6.11 -7.53
N SER A 248 5.86 -5.12 -6.72
CA SER A 248 5.19 -5.39 -5.44
C SER A 248 3.84 -6.08 -5.63
N GLU A 249 3.11 -5.74 -6.68
CA GLU A 249 1.84 -6.36 -7.04
C GLU A 249 2.06 -7.77 -7.57
N VAL A 250 3.09 -8.00 -8.40
CA VAL A 250 3.47 -9.33 -8.89
C VAL A 250 3.84 -10.24 -7.71
N CYS A 251 4.64 -9.76 -6.76
CA CYS A 251 4.97 -10.54 -5.56
C CYS A 251 3.72 -10.87 -4.73
N ARG A 252 2.80 -9.91 -4.52
CA ARG A 252 1.54 -10.18 -3.81
C ARG A 252 0.66 -11.18 -4.54
N TYR A 253 0.60 -11.10 -5.86
CA TYR A 253 -0.07 -12.07 -6.70
C TYR A 253 0.53 -13.46 -6.49
N PHE A 254 1.87 -13.62 -6.53
CA PHE A 254 2.50 -14.91 -6.26
C PHE A 254 2.16 -15.46 -4.87
N ILE A 255 2.10 -14.62 -3.83
CA ILE A 255 1.68 -15.03 -2.47
C ILE A 255 0.23 -15.53 -2.46
N SER A 256 -0.66 -14.90 -3.23
CA SER A 256 -2.08 -15.28 -3.27
C SER A 256 -2.35 -16.64 -3.91
N ILE A 257 -1.43 -17.12 -4.74
CA ILE A 257 -1.59 -18.39 -5.46
C ILE A 257 -1.39 -19.53 -4.46
N GLY A 258 -2.37 -20.43 -4.36
CA GLY A 258 -2.28 -21.62 -3.54
C GLY A 258 -1.25 -22.63 -4.05
N ASN A 259 -1.13 -23.78 -3.37
CA ASN A 259 -0.31 -24.88 -3.87
C ASN A 259 -1.03 -25.58 -5.02
N HIS A 260 -0.73 -25.15 -6.25
CA HIS A 260 -1.26 -25.74 -7.47
C HIS A 260 -0.30 -26.85 -7.97
N PRO A 261 -0.78 -28.07 -8.28
CA PRO A 261 0.10 -29.19 -8.65
C PRO A 261 0.97 -28.95 -9.88
N GLN A 262 0.50 -28.11 -10.80
CA GLN A 262 1.18 -27.78 -12.05
C GLN A 262 2.25 -26.68 -11.89
N THR A 263 2.37 -26.08 -10.71
CA THR A 263 3.30 -24.96 -10.50
C THR A 263 4.61 -25.45 -9.90
N GLU A 264 5.70 -25.32 -10.65
CA GLU A 264 7.05 -25.66 -10.21
C GLU A 264 7.69 -24.55 -9.37
N TRP A 265 7.25 -24.42 -8.11
CA TRP A 265 7.78 -23.41 -7.18
C TRP A 265 9.30 -23.39 -7.03
N PRO A 266 10.03 -24.53 -7.00
CA PRO A 266 11.49 -24.49 -6.93
C PRO A 266 12.16 -23.84 -8.15
N TYR A 267 11.60 -24.05 -9.35
CA TYR A 267 12.08 -23.43 -10.58
C TYR A 267 11.84 -21.92 -10.55
N ILE A 268 10.61 -21.50 -10.17
CA ILE A 268 10.26 -20.09 -9.99
C ILE A 268 11.17 -19.43 -8.94
N GLY A 269 11.46 -20.14 -7.85
CA GLY A 269 12.38 -19.69 -6.81
C GLY A 269 13.79 -19.44 -7.38
N ALA A 270 14.31 -20.36 -8.21
CA ALA A 270 15.63 -20.19 -8.82
C ALA A 270 15.70 -18.94 -9.71
N GLN A 271 14.66 -18.70 -10.52
CA GLN A 271 14.54 -17.50 -11.35
C GLN A 271 14.45 -16.22 -10.51
N LEU A 272 13.66 -16.22 -9.42
CA LEU A 272 13.57 -15.08 -8.50
C LEU A 272 14.90 -14.74 -7.81
N ILE A 273 15.74 -15.73 -7.52
CA ILE A 273 17.07 -15.47 -6.96
C ILE A 273 17.99 -14.83 -8.01
N GLU A 274 17.95 -15.28 -9.26
CA GLU A 274 18.71 -14.65 -10.36
C GLU A 274 18.26 -13.20 -10.56
N LEU A 275 16.98 -12.92 -10.43
CA LEU A 275 16.44 -11.57 -10.49
C LEU A 275 16.94 -10.65 -9.38
N LEU A 276 17.31 -11.17 -8.19
CA LEU A 276 17.92 -10.33 -7.14
C LEU A 276 19.28 -9.75 -7.58
N ASP A 277 19.95 -10.36 -8.55
CA ASP A 277 21.24 -9.93 -9.08
C ASP A 277 21.11 -8.95 -10.26
N ASN A 278 19.88 -8.66 -10.71
CA ASN A 278 19.61 -7.61 -11.69
C ASN A 278 20.03 -6.22 -11.16
N GLU A 279 20.61 -5.36 -12.01
CA GLU A 279 21.13 -4.04 -11.59
C GLU A 279 20.07 -3.12 -10.98
N ILE A 280 18.84 -3.11 -11.52
CA ILE A 280 17.75 -2.26 -11.04
C ILE A 280 17.25 -2.76 -9.68
N ILE A 281 17.25 -4.07 -9.47
CA ILE A 281 16.74 -4.70 -8.24
C ILE A 281 17.80 -4.63 -7.15
N SER A 282 19.04 -5.01 -7.45
CA SER A 282 20.17 -4.96 -6.51
C SER A 282 20.49 -3.55 -6.00
N SER A 283 20.18 -2.51 -6.79
CA SER A 283 20.32 -1.11 -6.36
C SER A 283 19.16 -0.58 -5.51
N ASN A 284 18.05 -1.33 -5.39
CA ASN A 284 16.85 -0.89 -4.68
C ASN A 284 16.40 -1.89 -3.60
N GLU A 285 16.55 -1.51 -2.33
CA GLU A 285 16.19 -2.37 -1.18
C GLU A 285 14.70 -2.76 -1.18
N TYR A 286 13.79 -1.87 -1.60
CA TYR A 286 12.35 -2.16 -1.60
C TYR A 286 12.00 -3.30 -2.55
N PHE A 287 12.66 -3.36 -3.71
CA PHE A 287 12.47 -4.44 -4.68
C PHE A 287 13.04 -5.76 -4.17
N GLN A 288 14.24 -5.74 -3.59
CA GLN A 288 14.82 -6.92 -2.96
C GLN A 288 13.95 -7.45 -1.81
N MET A 289 13.47 -6.57 -0.93
CA MET A 289 12.56 -6.94 0.16
C MET A 289 11.26 -7.55 -0.38
N SER A 290 10.70 -6.99 -1.46
CA SER A 290 9.47 -7.51 -2.07
C SER A 290 9.66 -8.95 -2.55
N ILE A 291 10.79 -9.24 -3.22
CA ILE A 291 11.12 -10.59 -3.67
C ILE A 291 11.45 -11.52 -2.50
N LEU A 292 12.28 -11.09 -1.55
CA LEU A 292 12.67 -11.91 -0.38
C LEU A 292 11.47 -12.27 0.50
N SER A 293 10.47 -11.38 0.60
CA SER A 293 9.25 -11.64 1.33
C SER A 293 8.47 -12.86 0.79
N LEU A 294 8.62 -13.19 -0.50
CA LEU A 294 8.05 -14.39 -1.10
C LEU A 294 8.59 -15.66 -0.42
N PHE A 295 9.91 -15.73 -0.21
CA PHE A 295 10.56 -16.91 0.37
C PHE A 295 10.24 -17.13 1.86
N ASN A 296 9.78 -16.08 2.55
CA ASN A 296 9.23 -16.17 3.91
C ASN A 296 7.78 -16.70 3.89
N LYS A 297 6.99 -16.30 2.88
CA LYS A 297 5.56 -16.68 2.79
C LYS A 297 5.32 -17.99 2.05
N LYS A 298 6.23 -18.41 1.18
CA LYS A 298 6.17 -19.63 0.36
C LYS A 298 7.49 -20.40 0.48
N THR A 299 7.53 -21.34 1.41
CA THR A 299 8.70 -22.22 1.61
C THR A 299 8.91 -23.16 0.43
N GLU A 300 7.88 -23.38 -0.40
CA GLU A 300 7.92 -24.20 -1.61
C GLU A 300 8.89 -23.66 -2.67
N LEU A 301 9.27 -22.37 -2.62
CA LEU A 301 10.26 -21.78 -3.50
C LEU A 301 11.66 -22.41 -3.31
N ASN A 302 11.94 -22.98 -2.15
CA ASN A 302 13.09 -23.86 -1.88
C ASN A 302 14.47 -23.35 -2.36
N GLN A 303 14.79 -22.08 -2.09
CA GLN A 303 16.12 -21.51 -2.39
C GLN A 303 16.84 -20.96 -1.14
N VAL A 304 16.52 -21.48 0.04
CA VAL A 304 17.02 -20.92 1.31
C VAL A 304 18.55 -20.82 1.33
N HIS A 305 19.27 -21.85 0.87
CA HIS A 305 20.74 -21.88 0.86
C HIS A 305 21.36 -20.70 0.09
N ARG A 306 20.81 -20.32 -1.08
CA ARG A 306 21.29 -19.17 -1.88
C ARG A 306 21.01 -17.84 -1.16
N ILE A 307 19.87 -17.75 -0.49
CA ILE A 307 19.44 -16.54 0.24
C ILE A 307 20.32 -16.31 1.47
N LEU A 308 20.59 -17.35 2.26
CA LEU A 308 21.45 -17.26 3.45
C LEU A 308 22.86 -16.80 3.08
N GLY A 309 23.39 -17.24 1.93
CA GLY A 309 24.69 -16.82 1.42
C GLY A 309 24.79 -15.30 1.14
N LYS A 310 23.67 -14.61 0.91
CA LYS A 310 23.65 -13.16 0.68
C LYS A 310 23.68 -12.32 1.98
N TYR A 311 23.51 -12.93 3.17
CA TYR A 311 23.38 -12.20 4.44
C TYR A 311 24.58 -11.30 4.78
N GLY A 312 25.80 -11.78 4.53
CA GLY A 312 27.03 -11.06 4.91
C GLY A 312 27.12 -9.68 4.25
N ASN A 313 26.80 -9.60 2.96
CA ASN A 313 26.90 -8.36 2.17
C ASN A 313 25.60 -7.56 2.12
N ALA A 314 24.52 -8.10 2.69
CA ALA A 314 23.20 -7.46 2.69
C ALA A 314 23.14 -6.25 3.62
N SER A 315 22.30 -5.27 3.25
CA SER A 315 21.97 -4.15 4.11
C SER A 315 21.07 -4.58 5.30
N PRO A 316 20.90 -3.75 6.34
CA PRO A 316 20.08 -4.07 7.51
C PRO A 316 18.65 -4.56 7.17
N ASN A 317 17.96 -3.88 6.26
CA ASN A 317 16.59 -4.24 5.88
C ASN A 317 16.53 -5.60 5.17
N ILE A 318 17.54 -5.89 4.35
CA ILE A 318 17.67 -7.17 3.63
C ILE A 318 18.05 -8.29 4.60
N ARG A 319 18.98 -8.07 5.52
CA ARG A 319 19.35 -9.02 6.58
C ARG A 319 18.14 -9.41 7.43
N ARG A 320 17.30 -8.43 7.78
CA ARG A 320 16.03 -8.67 8.47
C ARG A 320 15.15 -9.65 7.69
N GLU A 321 14.93 -9.43 6.39
CA GLU A 321 14.12 -10.35 5.58
C GLU A 321 14.75 -11.74 5.46
N ILE A 322 16.08 -11.83 5.28
CA ILE A 322 16.80 -13.12 5.25
C ILE A 322 16.60 -13.90 6.57
N LEU A 323 16.64 -13.24 7.73
CA LEU A 323 16.34 -13.88 9.02
C LEU A 323 14.91 -14.43 9.08
N LEU A 324 13.94 -13.72 8.52
CA LEU A 324 12.56 -14.18 8.45
C LEU A 324 12.40 -15.38 7.51
N VAL A 325 13.13 -15.39 6.38
CA VAL A 325 13.21 -16.56 5.49
C VAL A 325 13.83 -17.76 6.23
N ALA A 326 14.92 -17.56 6.97
CA ALA A 326 15.56 -18.61 7.77
C ALA A 326 14.61 -19.18 8.84
N LEU A 327 13.82 -18.32 9.49
CA LEU A 327 12.78 -18.71 10.44
C LEU A 327 11.70 -19.56 9.75
N ALA A 328 11.18 -19.12 8.60
CA ALA A 328 10.14 -19.84 7.87
C ALA A 328 10.60 -21.24 7.40
N ASN A 329 11.89 -21.39 7.08
CA ASN A 329 12.48 -22.62 6.58
C ASN A 329 13.17 -23.47 7.67
N ASN A 330 12.95 -23.17 8.96
CA ASN A 330 13.50 -23.91 10.11
C ASN A 330 15.04 -24.02 10.16
N CYS A 331 15.77 -23.00 9.71
CA CYS A 331 17.25 -23.00 9.68
C CYS A 331 17.88 -22.65 11.04
N ALA A 332 17.61 -23.45 12.07
CA ALA A 332 17.99 -23.17 13.46
C ALA A 332 19.51 -23.03 13.69
N ASP A 333 20.32 -23.89 13.05
CA ASP A 333 21.78 -23.89 13.23
C ASP A 333 22.43 -22.65 12.61
N TRP A 334 21.98 -22.25 11.42
CA TRP A 334 22.44 -21.00 10.81
C TRP A 334 22.08 -19.77 11.66
N ILE A 335 20.86 -19.73 12.23
CA ILE A 335 20.48 -18.66 13.17
C ILE A 335 21.39 -18.67 14.40
N ARG A 336 21.81 -19.85 14.88
CA ARG A 336 22.70 -19.99 16.03
C ARG A 336 24.08 -19.36 15.79
N GLU A 337 24.59 -19.39 14.56
CA GLU A 337 25.88 -18.78 14.19
C GLU A 337 25.87 -17.25 14.35
N LEU A 338 24.71 -16.62 14.20
CA LEU A 338 24.58 -15.15 14.22
C LEU A 338 24.49 -14.54 15.63
N LYS A 339 24.51 -15.37 16.69
CA LYS A 339 24.33 -14.94 18.09
C LYS A 339 25.32 -13.87 18.55
N GLU A 340 26.58 -14.01 18.18
CA GLU A 340 27.64 -13.06 18.58
C GLU A 340 27.44 -11.69 17.93
N GLN A 341 26.81 -11.67 16.74
CA GLN A 341 26.50 -10.45 16.01
C GLN A 341 25.27 -9.71 16.58
N TYR A 342 24.50 -10.34 17.47
CA TYR A 342 23.25 -9.78 17.99
C TYR A 342 23.41 -8.37 18.55
N ALA A 343 24.50 -8.09 19.26
CA ALA A 343 24.74 -6.77 19.83
C ALA A 343 24.90 -5.68 18.76
N ALA A 344 25.54 -6.02 17.63
CA ALA A 344 25.85 -5.12 16.52
C ALA A 344 24.68 -4.93 15.53
N MET A 345 23.65 -5.77 15.58
CA MET A 345 22.46 -5.65 14.74
C MET A 345 21.69 -4.35 15.03
N ASP A 346 21.08 -3.77 14.00
CA ASP A 346 20.11 -2.69 14.14
C ASP A 346 18.83 -3.19 14.81
N LEU A 347 17.96 -2.25 15.22
CA LEU A 347 16.76 -2.56 15.99
C LEU A 347 15.82 -3.55 15.28
N TRP A 348 15.65 -3.43 13.97
CA TRP A 348 14.72 -4.28 13.22
C TRP A 348 15.29 -5.66 12.94
N THR A 349 16.59 -5.75 12.64
CA THR A 349 17.29 -7.03 12.54
C THR A 349 17.33 -7.75 13.88
N LYS A 350 17.55 -7.05 15.01
CA LYS A 350 17.44 -7.62 16.36
C LYS A 350 16.06 -8.25 16.60
N ARG A 351 14.99 -7.56 16.20
CA ARG A 351 13.61 -8.07 16.32
C ARG A 351 13.39 -9.31 15.45
N ALA A 352 13.87 -9.31 14.22
CA ALA A 352 13.79 -10.50 13.36
C ALA A 352 14.58 -11.68 13.94
N PHE A 353 15.79 -11.43 14.47
CA PHE A 353 16.60 -12.44 15.15
C PHE A 353 15.91 -13.00 16.40
N LEU A 354 15.29 -12.14 17.21
CA LEU A 354 14.51 -12.55 18.37
C LEU A 354 13.31 -13.42 17.97
N ALA A 355 12.61 -13.07 16.89
CA ALA A 355 11.57 -13.93 16.34
C ALA A 355 12.15 -15.30 15.93
N ALA A 356 13.30 -15.30 15.27
CA ALA A 356 14.03 -16.48 14.83
C ALA A 356 14.51 -17.37 16.00
N CYS A 357 14.76 -16.80 17.18
CA CYS A 357 15.08 -17.54 18.41
C CYS A 357 13.98 -18.52 18.85
N LYS A 358 12.77 -18.47 18.28
CA LYS A 358 11.74 -19.48 18.49
C LYS A 358 12.22 -20.89 18.09
N LEU A 359 13.13 -20.99 17.12
CA LEU A 359 13.72 -22.25 16.66
C LEU A 359 14.85 -22.77 17.57
N LEU A 360 15.40 -21.93 18.45
CA LEU A 360 16.52 -22.30 19.30
C LEU A 360 16.07 -23.09 20.55
N PRO A 361 16.98 -23.88 21.15
CA PRO A 361 16.73 -24.54 22.44
C PRO A 361 16.26 -23.57 23.53
N VAL A 362 15.50 -24.10 24.49
CA VAL A 362 14.80 -23.33 25.51
C VAL A 362 15.73 -22.39 26.29
N GLU A 363 16.92 -22.85 26.67
CA GLU A 363 17.87 -22.05 27.45
C GLU A 363 18.46 -20.88 26.66
N GLU A 364 18.82 -21.10 25.38
CA GLU A 364 19.32 -20.04 24.50
C GLU A 364 18.23 -18.98 24.25
N ARG A 365 17.01 -19.43 23.99
CA ARG A 365 15.85 -18.57 23.82
C ARG A 365 15.55 -17.75 25.09
N LYS A 366 15.68 -18.35 26.28
CA LYS A 366 15.54 -17.64 27.56
C LYS A 366 16.62 -16.55 27.71
N PHE A 367 17.86 -16.83 27.31
CA PHE A 367 18.95 -15.87 27.37
C PHE A 367 18.62 -14.61 26.54
N PHE A 368 18.32 -14.76 25.25
CA PHE A 368 18.03 -13.60 24.40
C PHE A 368 16.77 -12.85 24.85
N THR A 369 15.71 -13.55 25.26
CA THR A 369 14.49 -12.90 25.76
C THR A 369 14.64 -12.21 27.12
N LYS A 370 15.72 -12.46 27.87
CA LYS A 370 16.04 -11.75 29.12
C LYS A 370 16.75 -10.42 28.86
N ILE A 371 17.54 -10.34 27.79
CA ILE A 371 18.38 -9.17 27.46
C ILE A 371 17.55 -8.03 26.85
N VAL A 372 16.40 -8.35 26.26
CA VAL A 372 15.52 -7.37 25.60
C VAL A 372 14.87 -6.42 26.61
N ASP A 373 14.94 -5.12 26.33
CA ASP A 373 14.22 -4.10 27.09
C ASP A 373 12.71 -4.27 26.94
N ARG A 374 12.04 -4.60 28.05
CA ARG A 374 10.58 -4.81 28.08
C ARG A 374 9.78 -3.52 28.22
N LYS A 375 10.44 -2.36 28.35
CA LYS A 375 9.74 -1.06 28.36
C LYS A 375 9.09 -0.76 27.01
N ASN A 376 9.64 -1.30 25.92
CA ASN A 376 9.00 -1.22 24.61
C ASN A 376 7.89 -2.27 24.48
N LEU A 377 6.67 -1.82 24.18
CA LEU A 377 5.49 -2.69 24.05
C LEU A 377 5.66 -3.79 22.99
N LEU A 378 6.22 -3.44 21.82
CA LEU A 378 6.42 -4.38 20.73
C LEU A 378 7.44 -5.45 21.12
N ASP A 379 8.56 -5.05 21.72
CA ASP A 379 9.60 -5.98 22.16
C ASP A 379 9.09 -6.89 23.27
N GLY A 380 8.26 -6.37 24.19
CA GLY A 380 7.55 -7.17 25.19
C GLY A 380 6.53 -8.16 24.62
N LEU A 381 5.80 -7.78 23.56
CA LEU A 381 4.90 -8.68 22.83
C LEU A 381 5.68 -9.78 22.10
N LEU A 382 6.78 -9.41 21.44
CA LEU A 382 7.65 -10.35 20.74
C LEU A 382 8.25 -11.38 21.70
N VAL A 383 8.76 -10.93 22.85
CA VAL A 383 9.28 -11.83 23.90
C VAL A 383 8.22 -12.81 24.38
N ARG A 384 6.96 -12.36 24.56
CA ARG A 384 5.85 -13.26 24.93
C ARG A 384 5.58 -14.28 23.83
N TRP A 385 5.49 -13.84 22.58
CA TRP A 385 5.25 -14.70 21.43
C TRP A 385 6.36 -15.76 21.24
N VAL A 386 7.63 -15.37 21.36
CA VAL A 386 8.79 -16.28 21.25
C VAL A 386 8.77 -17.36 22.34
N ARG A 387 8.27 -17.02 23.54
CA ARG A 387 8.18 -17.95 24.67
C ARG A 387 7.02 -18.93 24.56
N GLN A 388 5.92 -18.53 23.93
CA GLN A 388 4.79 -19.42 23.63
C GLN A 388 5.23 -20.38 22.52
N LYS A 389 5.32 -21.67 22.86
CA LYS A 389 5.62 -22.71 21.87
C LYS A 389 4.33 -23.10 21.18
#